data_AF-A0A0P9U288-F1
#
_entry.id   AF-A0A0P9U288-F1
#
_cell.length_a   1.000
_cell.length_b   1.000
_cell.length_c   1.000
_cell.angle_alpha   90.00
_cell.angle_beta   90.00
_cell.angle_gamma   90.00
#
_symmetry.space_group_name_H-M   'P 1'
#
loop_
_entity.id
_entity.type
_entity.pdbx_description
1 polymer ?
#
loop_
_entity_poly.entity_id
_entity_poly.type
_entity_poly.pdbx_seq_one_letter_code
_entity_poly.pdbx_strand_id
1 'polypeptide(L)' 'MSPARRPVQVTQDLANFWRSTYIEVKKDLKGRYPKHYWPDDPLVAEATARVKPRGT' A
#
# COMPACT_ATOMS: atom_id res chain seq x y z
N MET A 1 -5.70 -4.23 -3.31
CA MET A 1 -6.84 -4.49 -2.40
C MET A 1 -6.42 -4.17 -0.97
N SER A 2 -7.35 -3.77 -0.10
CA SER A 2 -7.05 -3.62 1.33
C SER A 2 -6.87 -4.99 2.00
N PRO A 3 -6.23 -5.05 3.18
CA PRO A 3 -6.14 -6.27 3.98
C PRO A 3 -7.49 -6.96 4.24
N ALA A 4 -8.59 -6.20 4.28
CA ALA A 4 -9.95 -6.73 4.45
C ALA A 4 -10.62 -7.19 3.14
N ARG A 5 -9.85 -7.41 2.06
CA ARG A 5 -10.36 -7.79 0.72
C ARG A 5 -11.38 -6.79 0.15
N ARG A 6 -11.27 -5.51 0.52
CA ARG A 6 -12.10 -4.46 -0.07
C ARG A 6 -11.34 -3.76 -1.20
N PRO A 7 -12.00 -3.45 -2.33
CA PRO A 7 -11.42 -2.58 -3.33
C PRO A 7 -11.15 -1.21 -2.70
N VAL A 8 -9.96 -0.66 -2.96
CA VAL A 8 -9.54 0.65 -2.45
C VAL A 8 -9.52 1.67 -3.58
N GLN A 9 -8.98 1.27 -4.73
CA GLN A 9 -9.01 2.03 -5.97
C GLN A 9 -9.14 1.04 -7.14
N VAL A 10 -9.93 1.41 -8.14
CA VAL A 10 -9.97 0.75 -9.45
C VAL A 10 -9.36 1.73 -10.45
N THR A 11 -8.35 1.29 -11.20
CA THR A 11 -7.64 2.13 -12.19
C THR A 11 -7.12 1.27 -13.32
N GLN A 12 -7.07 1.83 -14.52
CA GLN A 12 -6.37 1.23 -15.67
C GLN A 12 -4.94 1.80 -15.80
N ASP A 13 -4.64 2.90 -15.12
CA ASP A 13 -3.31 3.50 -15.05
C ASP A 13 -2.66 3.18 -13.70
N LEU A 14 -1.85 2.12 -13.70
CA LEU A 14 -1.08 1.69 -12.54
C LEU A 14 0.10 2.63 -12.24
N ALA A 15 0.67 3.27 -13.27
CA ALA A 15 1.84 4.13 -13.09
C ALA A 15 1.47 5.41 -12.34
N ASN A 16 0.38 6.06 -12.75
CA ASN A 16 -0.14 7.24 -12.05
C ASN A 16 -0.65 6.90 -10.64
N PHE A 17 -1.23 5.70 -10.46
CA PHE A 17 -1.64 5.25 -9.14
C PHE A 17 -0.47 5.24 -8.15
N TRP A 18 0.66 4.61 -8.51
CA TRP A 18 1.81 4.54 -7.61
C TRP A 18 2.50 5.90 -7.38
N ARG A 19 2.51 6.79 -8.37
CA ARG A 19 3.14 8.11 -8.28
C ARG A 19 2.33 9.13 -7.47
N SER A 20 1.01 9.08 -7.56
CA SER A 20 0.13 10.13 -7.05
C SER A 20 -0.87 9.60 -6.02
N THR A 21 -1.71 8.65 -6.44
CA THR A 21 -2.87 8.20 -5.64
C THR A 21 -2.47 7.36 -4.43
N TYR A 22 -1.38 6.60 -4.53
CA TYR A 22 -0.89 5.73 -3.46
C TYR A 22 -0.59 6.50 -2.17
N ILE A 23 -0.09 7.74 -2.27
CA ILE A 23 0.28 8.56 -1.11
C ILE A 23 -0.96 8.85 -0.25
N GLU A 24 -2.08 9.20 -0.88
CA GLU A 24 -3.34 9.46 -0.19
C GLU A 24 -3.96 8.17 0.36
N VAL A 25 -3.95 7.09 -0.43
CA VAL A 25 -4.40 5.76 0.00
C VAL A 25 -3.61 5.26 1.22
N LYS A 26 -2.28 5.46 1.22
CA LYS A 26 -1.40 5.08 2.31
C LYS A 26 -1.76 5.79 3.61
N LYS A 27 -2.09 7.09 3.59
CA LYS A 27 -2.48 7.84 4.80
C LYS A 27 -3.70 7.22 5.46
N ASP A 28 -4.73 6.93 4.66
CA ASP A 28 -5.97 6.32 5.14
C ASP A 28 -5.75 4.89 5.64
N LEU A 29 -5.06 4.06 4.85
CA LEU A 29 -4.81 2.66 5.20
C LEU A 29 -3.86 2.51 6.39
N LYS A 30 -2.88 3.40 6.57
CA LYS A 30 -1.98 3.39 7.74
C LYS A 30 -2.75 3.62 9.04
N GLY A 31 -3.76 4.50 9.03
CA GLY A 31 -4.64 4.71 10.18
C GLY A 31 -5.51 3.50 10.51
N ARG A 32 -6.11 2.87 9.50
CA ARG A 32 -7.00 1.70 9.68
C ARG A 32 -6.25 0.40 9.96
N TYR A 33 -5.04 0.25 9.41
CA TYR A 33 -4.23 -0.95 9.46
C TYR A 33 -2.78 -0.63 9.89
N PRO A 34 -2.56 -0.20 11.14
CA PRO A 34 -1.26 0.29 11.61
C PRO A 34 -0.19 -0.80 11.68
N LYS A 35 -0.59 -2.08 11.75
CA LYS A 35 0.34 -3.21 11.80
C LYS A 35 0.95 -3.54 10.43
N HIS A 36 0.31 -3.13 9.32
CA HIS A 36 0.77 -3.46 7.97
C HIS A 36 1.95 -2.59 7.54
N TYR A 37 2.81 -3.17 6.72
CA TYR A 37 3.91 -2.46 6.08
C TYR A 37 3.40 -1.55 4.96
N TRP A 38 3.68 -0.26 5.08
CA TRP A 38 3.31 0.78 4.12
C TRP A 38 4.58 1.53 3.67
N PRO A 39 5.28 1.07 2.62
CA PRO A 39 6.56 1.65 2.20
C PRO A 39 6.43 3.13 1.82
N ASP A 40 7.49 3.91 2.05
CA ASP A 40 7.57 5.30 1.58
C ASP A 40 7.79 5.37 0.07
N ASP A 41 8.61 4.46 -0.46
CA ASP A 41 8.73 4.26 -1.91
C ASP A 41 8.14 2.91 -2.31
N PRO A 42 6.91 2.89 -2.85
CA PRO A 42 6.25 1.64 -3.25
C PRO A 42 6.83 1.02 -4.53
N LEU A 43 7.65 1.74 -5.30
CA LEU A 43 8.19 1.23 -6.57
C LEU A 43 9.43 0.34 -6.36
N VAL A 44 10.17 0.58 -5.29
CA VAL A 44 11.35 -0.23 -4.89
C VAL A 44 11.09 -1.17 -3.71
N ALA A 45 9.93 -1.05 -3.05
CA ALA A 45 9.59 -1.89 -1.93
C ALA A 45 9.45 -3.37 -2.33
N GLU A 46 10.04 -4.26 -1.54
CA GLU A 46 9.93 -5.69 -1.75
C GLU A 46 8.49 -6.17 -1.48
N ALA A 47 7.90 -6.87 -2.45
CA ALA A 47 6.56 -7.41 -2.31
C ALA A 47 6.53 -8.48 -1.21
N THR A 48 5.70 -8.28 -0.19
CA THR A 48 5.56 -9.22 0.92
C THR A 48 4.11 -9.58 1.19
N ALA A 49 3.85 -10.86 1.44
CA ALA A 49 2.55 -11.35 1.93
C ALA A 49 2.41 -11.20 3.45
N ARG A 50 3.45 -10.72 4.15
CA ARG A 50 3.46 -10.59 5.60
C ARG A 50 3.03 -9.19 6.01
N VAL A 51 2.49 -9.11 7.22
CA VAL A 51 2.11 -7.85 7.86
C VAL A 51 3.35 -6.97 8.15
N LYS A 52 4.51 -7.57 8.44
CA LYS A 52 5.81 -6.87 8.60
C LYS A 52 6.92 -7.63 7.82
N PRO A 53 7.80 -6.94 7.06
CA PRO A 53 8.94 -7.57 6.39
C PRO A 53 9.99 -8.05 7.40
N ARG A 54 10.78 -9.07 7.02
CA ARG A 54 11.80 -9.67 7.89
C ARG A 54 13.03 -8.76 7.90
N GLY A 55 13.41 -8.23 9.07
CA GLY A 55 14.59 -7.35 9.23
C GLY A 55 14.29 -5.87 9.52
N THR A 56 13.11 -5.55 10.06
CA THR A 56 12.75 -4.22 10.58
C THR A 56 12.48 -4.24 12.07
#